data_AF-A0A0B1T6B3-F1
#
_entry.id   AF-A0A0B1T6B3-F1
#
_cell.length_a   1.000
_cell.length_b   1.000
_cell.length_c   1.000
_cell.angle_alpha   90.00
_cell.angle_beta   90.00
_cell.angle_gamma   90.00
#
_symmetry.space_group_name_H-M   'P 1'
#
loop_
_entity.id
_entity.type
_entity.pdbx_description
1 polymer ?
#
loop_
_entity_poly.entity_id
_entity_poly.type
_entity_poly.pdbx_seq_one_letter_code
_entity_poly.pdbx_strand_id
1 'polypeptide(L)'
;MTIASIISSSREREGPTSSKRSSYELKFKAEVTAYAEQHTKLKPAKDKKVPRSCVKDWTKQEAQLEAQSPLNDKDFDEKLISWIRQQRLKKLRVSRTMARKQALVFSNEAFKARQKEPEEYTGGSDSTLVIILLHFRSQSRLPHTAVMLTAWSDGFKCRPYLSSATTAQLRRP
;
A
#
# COMPACT_ATOMS: atom_id res chain seq x y z
N MET A 1 56.92 -45.61 6.15
CA MET A 1 56.23 -44.65 7.04
C MET A 1 56.33 -43.29 6.38
N THR A 2 55.24 -42.79 5.80
CA THR A 2 55.24 -41.59 4.94
C THR A 2 54.33 -40.55 5.58
N ILE A 3 54.90 -39.43 6.02
CA ILE A 3 54.21 -38.33 6.69
C ILE A 3 53.69 -37.38 5.61
N ALA A 4 52.36 -37.31 5.45
CA ALA A 4 51.72 -36.36 4.54
C ALA A 4 51.59 -34.99 5.22
N SER A 5 52.38 -34.02 4.77
CA SER A 5 52.29 -32.61 5.19
C SER A 5 51.02 -31.96 4.63
N ILE A 6 50.09 -31.64 5.52
CA ILE A 6 48.89 -30.85 5.22
C ILE A 6 49.31 -29.37 5.20
N ILE A 7 49.47 -28.82 4.01
CA ILE A 7 49.67 -27.39 3.79
C ILE A 7 48.31 -26.71 3.88
N SER A 8 48.00 -26.17 5.06
CA SER A 8 46.86 -25.25 5.26
C SER A 8 47.16 -23.92 4.56
N SER A 9 46.80 -23.84 3.28
CA SER A 9 46.78 -22.60 2.51
C SER A 9 45.62 -21.73 3.01
N SER A 10 45.90 -20.89 4.00
CA SER A 10 45.04 -19.80 4.44
C SER A 10 44.90 -18.78 3.32
N ARG A 11 43.92 -19.02 2.45
CA ARG A 11 43.53 -18.09 1.39
C ARG A 11 42.81 -16.93 2.05
N GLU A 12 43.54 -15.85 2.31
CA GLU A 12 42.99 -14.55 2.69
C GLU A 12 41.99 -14.13 1.61
N ARG A 13 40.69 -14.35 1.88
CA ARG A 13 39.63 -13.76 1.08
C ARG A 13 39.54 -12.30 1.50
N GLU A 14 40.20 -11.43 0.74
CA GLU A 14 39.89 -10.01 0.76
C GLU A 14 38.39 -9.85 0.53
N GLY A 15 37.67 -9.53 1.61
CA GLY A 15 36.26 -9.25 1.56
C GLY A 15 36.06 -7.98 0.73
N PRO A 16 35.08 -7.94 -0.18
CA PRO A 16 34.80 -6.74 -0.95
C PRO A 16 34.47 -5.61 0.02
N THR A 17 35.36 -4.61 0.08
CA THR A 17 35.13 -3.34 0.77
C THR A 17 33.76 -2.83 0.38
N SER A 18 32.87 -2.59 1.36
CA SER A 18 31.46 -2.27 1.14
C SER A 18 31.31 -1.13 0.13
N SER A 19 31.04 -1.46 -1.13
CA SER A 19 30.93 -0.46 -2.17
C SER A 19 29.74 0.42 -1.85
N LYS A 20 29.94 1.74 -1.94
CA LYS A 20 28.87 2.73 -1.78
C LYS A 20 27.68 2.28 -2.62
N ARG A 21 26.51 2.10 -1.99
CA ARG A 21 25.30 1.64 -2.67
C ARG A 21 25.04 2.55 -3.87
N SER A 22 25.21 2.03 -5.07
CA SER A 22 24.92 2.76 -6.30
C SER A 22 23.44 3.13 -6.30
N SER A 23 23.14 4.43 -6.21
CA SER A 23 21.78 4.92 -6.39
C SER A 23 21.49 4.98 -7.88
N TYR A 24 20.69 4.06 -8.38
CA TYR A 24 20.27 4.02 -9.78
C TYR A 24 19.19 5.08 -10.06
N GLU A 25 19.26 5.71 -11.23
CA GLU A 25 18.25 6.66 -11.71
C GLU A 25 16.88 5.98 -11.91
N LEU A 26 15.79 6.70 -11.64
CA LEU A 26 14.42 6.16 -11.74
C LEU A 26 14.08 5.68 -13.15
N LYS A 27 14.48 6.45 -14.18
CA LYS A 27 14.25 6.08 -15.60
C LYS A 27 14.91 4.75 -15.95
N PHE A 28 16.15 4.55 -15.47
CA PHE A 28 16.89 3.32 -15.67
C PHE A 28 16.22 2.13 -14.97
N LYS A 29 15.70 2.31 -13.75
CA LYS A 29 14.95 1.26 -13.06
C LYS A 29 13.72 0.81 -13.85
N ALA A 30 12.94 1.77 -14.37
CA ALA A 30 11.75 1.49 -15.19
C ALA A 30 12.10 0.77 -16.50
N GLU A 31 13.20 1.14 -17.16
CA GLU A 31 13.69 0.43 -18.35
C GLU A 31 14.06 -1.02 -18.03
N VAL A 32 14.75 -1.25 -16.90
CA VAL A 32 15.17 -2.58 -16.47
C VAL A 32 13.99 -3.45 -16.08
N THR A 33 12.95 -2.89 -15.45
CA THR A 33 11.76 -3.65 -15.08
C THR A 33 10.92 -4.00 -16.31
N ALA A 34 10.68 -3.06 -17.22
CA ALA A 34 10.00 -3.34 -18.50
C ALA A 34 10.72 -4.43 -19.32
N TYR A 35 12.07 -4.40 -19.35
CA TYR A 35 12.86 -5.46 -19.98
C TYR A 35 12.75 -6.81 -19.26
N ALA A 36 12.56 -6.81 -17.93
CA ALA A 36 12.39 -8.01 -17.12
C ALA A 36 10.99 -8.65 -17.22
N GLU A 37 10.00 -7.93 -17.75
CA GLU A 37 8.68 -8.51 -18.05
C GLU A 37 8.71 -9.33 -19.34
N GLN A 38 9.47 -8.87 -20.34
CA GLN A 38 9.61 -9.53 -21.64
C GLN A 38 10.56 -10.73 -21.61
N HIS A 39 11.42 -10.82 -20.60
CA HIS A 39 12.48 -11.81 -20.51
C HIS A 39 12.56 -12.48 -19.14
N THR A 40 13.13 -13.68 -19.09
CA THR A 40 13.47 -14.31 -17.81
C THR A 40 14.43 -13.41 -17.04
N LYS A 41 14.16 -13.17 -15.74
CA LYS A 41 14.87 -12.24 -14.83
C LYS A 41 16.40 -12.34 -14.78
N LEU A 42 16.98 -13.41 -15.32
CA LEU A 42 18.44 -13.61 -15.42
C LEU A 42 19.10 -12.82 -16.56
N LYS A 43 18.38 -12.55 -17.66
CA LYS A 43 18.90 -11.78 -18.80
C LYS A 43 19.13 -10.28 -18.47
N PRO A 44 18.14 -9.52 -17.94
CA PRO A 44 18.32 -8.11 -17.57
C PRO A 44 19.53 -7.86 -16.67
N ALA A 45 19.74 -8.74 -15.68
CA ALA A 45 20.83 -8.61 -14.73
C ALA A 45 22.20 -8.70 -15.41
N LYS A 46 22.36 -9.60 -16.39
CA LYS A 46 23.60 -9.77 -17.15
C LYS A 46 23.81 -8.61 -18.12
N ASP A 47 22.80 -8.27 -18.90
CA ASP A 47 22.91 -7.31 -19.99
C ASP A 47 23.10 -5.88 -19.47
N LYS A 48 22.38 -5.52 -18.41
CA LYS A 48 22.43 -4.17 -17.80
C LYS A 48 23.42 -4.07 -16.63
N LYS A 49 24.16 -5.15 -16.32
CA LYS A 49 25.13 -5.23 -15.21
C LYS A 49 24.53 -4.82 -13.85
N VAL A 50 23.28 -5.19 -13.60
CA VAL A 50 22.56 -4.89 -12.35
C VAL A 50 22.48 -6.16 -11.49
N PRO A 51 22.72 -6.09 -10.17
CA PRO A 51 22.51 -7.23 -9.30
C PRO A 51 21.09 -7.77 -9.40
N ARG A 52 20.95 -9.10 -9.49
CA ARG A 52 19.65 -9.78 -9.61
C ARG A 52 18.67 -9.42 -8.48
N SER A 53 19.19 -9.15 -7.27
CA SER A 53 18.40 -8.69 -6.13
C SER A 53 17.70 -7.37 -6.43
N CYS A 54 18.40 -6.38 -6.99
CA CYS A 54 17.81 -5.08 -7.33
C CYS A 54 16.70 -5.21 -8.36
N VAL A 55 16.89 -6.02 -9.42
CA VAL A 55 15.85 -6.27 -10.43
C VAL A 55 14.60 -6.90 -9.79
N LYS A 56 14.79 -7.85 -8.87
CA LYS A 56 13.69 -8.48 -8.13
C LYS A 56 12.95 -7.48 -7.23
N ASP A 57 13.69 -6.61 -6.55
CA ASP A 57 13.09 -5.62 -5.65
C ASP A 57 12.33 -4.55 -6.44
N TRP A 58 12.86 -4.08 -7.57
CA TRP A 58 12.19 -3.08 -8.41
C TRP A 58 10.93 -3.62 -9.06
N THR A 59 10.96 -4.84 -9.61
CA THR A 59 9.74 -5.49 -10.14
C THR A 59 8.66 -5.67 -9.06
N LYS A 60 9.07 -5.97 -7.82
CA LYS A 60 8.12 -6.03 -6.69
C LYS A 60 7.57 -4.65 -6.33
N GLN A 61 8.39 -3.61 -6.32
CA GLN A 61 7.98 -2.24 -6.04
C GLN A 61 7.00 -1.72 -7.11
N GLU A 62 7.26 -2.00 -8.38
CA GLU A 62 6.37 -1.63 -9.47
C GLU A 62 5.02 -2.33 -9.38
N ALA A 63 5.00 -3.65 -9.18
CA ALA A 63 3.75 -4.38 -8.95
C ALA A 63 2.99 -3.88 -7.70
N GLN A 64 3.71 -3.45 -6.65
CA GLN A 64 3.09 -2.84 -5.48
C GLN A 64 2.52 -1.45 -5.78
N LEU A 65 3.20 -0.63 -6.58
CA LEU A 65 2.70 0.69 -6.99
C LEU A 65 1.47 0.55 -7.89
N GLU A 66 1.48 -0.43 -8.81
CA GLU A 66 0.34 -0.72 -9.67
C GLU A 66 -0.85 -1.25 -8.87
N ALA A 67 -0.62 -2.20 -7.96
CA ALA A 67 -1.66 -2.73 -7.08
C ALA A 67 -2.18 -1.70 -6.05
N GLN A 68 -1.33 -0.74 -5.63
CA GLN A 68 -1.71 0.37 -4.76
C GLN A 68 -2.36 1.54 -5.51
N SER A 69 -2.75 1.35 -6.76
CA SER A 69 -3.57 2.32 -7.50
C SER A 69 -5.08 1.97 -7.58
N PRO A 70 -5.78 1.58 -6.48
CA PRO A 70 -7.25 1.42 -6.50
C PRO A 70 -8.00 2.76 -6.57
N LEU A 71 -7.31 3.88 -6.82
CA LEU A 71 -7.84 5.24 -6.88
C LEU A 71 -7.60 5.93 -8.23
N ASN A 72 -7.20 5.22 -9.28
CA ASN A 72 -7.15 5.78 -10.63
C ASN A 72 -8.55 5.83 -11.27
N ASP A 73 -9.52 6.42 -10.56
CA ASP A 73 -10.79 6.80 -11.18
C ASP A 73 -10.53 8.11 -11.96
N LYS A 74 -10.16 7.95 -13.24
CA LYS A 74 -9.84 9.08 -14.12
C LYS A 74 -10.99 10.08 -14.19
N ASP A 75 -12.22 9.58 -14.19
CA ASP A 75 -13.42 10.42 -14.25
C ASP A 75 -13.58 11.24 -12.97
N PHE A 76 -13.27 10.65 -11.81
CA PHE A 76 -13.24 11.37 -10.54
C PHE A 76 -12.21 12.49 -10.54
N ASP A 77 -10.99 12.21 -11.00
CA ASP A 77 -9.91 13.20 -11.05
C ASP A 77 -10.26 14.35 -12.02
N GLU A 78 -10.82 14.05 -13.19
CA GLU A 78 -11.28 15.06 -14.14
C GLU A 78 -12.40 15.94 -13.58
N LYS A 79 -13.36 15.35 -12.85
CA LYS A 79 -14.40 16.11 -12.12
C LYS A 79 -13.81 17.02 -11.05
N LEU A 80 -12.84 16.54 -10.27
CA LEU A 80 -12.20 17.36 -9.25
C LEU A 80 -11.36 18.49 -9.86
N ILE A 81 -10.61 18.21 -10.92
CA ILE A 81 -9.80 19.20 -11.65
C ILE A 81 -10.69 20.27 -12.28
N SER A 82 -11.79 19.89 -12.94
CA SER A 82 -12.73 20.83 -13.55
C SER A 82 -13.37 21.74 -12.50
N TRP A 83 -13.78 21.20 -11.35
CA TRP A 83 -14.28 22.00 -10.23
C TRP A 83 -13.22 22.99 -9.73
N ILE A 84 -11.96 22.58 -9.54
CA ILE A 84 -10.87 23.49 -9.13
C ILE A 84 -10.68 24.61 -10.16
N ARG A 85 -10.71 24.30 -11.46
CA ARG A 85 -10.62 25.29 -12.54
C ARG A 85 -11.76 26.30 -12.45
N GLN A 86 -13.00 25.85 -12.23
CA GLN A 86 -14.15 26.75 -12.06
C GLN A 86 -14.00 27.68 -10.85
N GLN A 87 -13.50 27.18 -9.71
CA GLN A 87 -13.24 28.03 -8.55
C GLN A 87 -12.16 29.08 -8.84
N ARG A 88 -11.11 28.73 -9.59
CA ARG A 88 -10.06 29.66 -10.00
C ARG A 88 -10.55 30.73 -10.98
N LEU A 89 -11.45 30.38 -11.90
CA LEU A 89 -12.10 31.37 -12.78
C LEU A 89 -12.90 32.41 -11.97
N LYS A 90 -13.52 31.98 -10.87
CA LYS A 90 -14.19 32.87 -9.90
C LYS A 90 -13.23 33.64 -8.99
N LYS A 91 -11.91 33.55 -9.23
CA LYS A 91 -10.83 34.11 -8.39
C LYS A 91 -10.88 33.65 -6.93
N LEU A 92 -11.51 32.50 -6.64
CA LEU A 92 -11.51 31.89 -5.32
C LEU A 92 -10.29 31.00 -5.15
N ARG A 93 -9.57 31.18 -4.04
CA ARG A 93 -8.44 30.31 -3.68
C ARG A 93 -8.98 28.97 -3.16
N VAL A 94 -8.66 27.90 -3.86
CA VAL A 94 -8.99 26.54 -3.40
C VAL A 94 -7.95 26.07 -2.40
N SER A 95 -8.37 25.90 -1.13
CA SER A 95 -7.53 25.29 -0.11
C SER A 95 -7.55 23.76 -0.19
N ARG A 96 -6.53 23.12 0.38
CA ARG A 96 -6.44 21.65 0.45
C ARG A 96 -7.66 21.04 1.16
N THR A 97 -8.13 21.68 2.22
CA THR A 97 -9.30 21.21 3.00
C THR A 97 -10.57 21.26 2.18
N MET A 98 -10.76 22.30 1.37
CA MET A 98 -11.91 22.39 0.45
C MET A 98 -11.87 21.30 -0.61
N ALA A 99 -10.71 21.10 -1.25
CA ALA A 99 -10.56 20.05 -2.26
C ALA A 99 -10.86 18.65 -1.67
N ARG A 100 -10.42 18.37 -0.44
CA ARG A 100 -10.74 17.12 0.28
C ARG A 100 -12.24 16.98 0.58
N LYS A 101 -12.90 18.04 1.05
CA LYS A 101 -14.35 18.02 1.30
C LYS A 101 -15.13 17.76 0.02
N GLN A 102 -14.72 18.39 -1.09
CA GLN A 102 -15.36 18.19 -2.38
C GLN A 102 -15.13 16.77 -2.93
N ALA A 103 -13.92 16.25 -2.80
CA ALA A 103 -13.59 14.87 -3.15
C ALA A 103 -14.49 13.86 -2.43
N LEU A 104 -14.75 14.07 -1.14
CA LEU A 104 -15.69 13.22 -0.36
C LEU A 104 -17.13 13.32 -0.86
N VAL A 105 -17.56 14.48 -1.36
CA VAL A 105 -18.90 14.63 -1.96
C VAL A 105 -18.99 13.81 -3.24
N PHE A 106 -18.00 13.92 -4.12
CA PHE A 106 -17.96 13.15 -5.38
C PHE A 106 -17.85 11.64 -5.16
N SER A 107 -17.11 11.18 -4.15
CA SER A 107 -17.03 9.74 -3.84
C SER A 107 -18.36 9.18 -3.33
N ASN A 108 -19.11 9.96 -2.55
CA ASN A 108 -20.42 9.57 -2.03
C ASN A 108 -21.49 9.55 -3.13
N GLU A 109 -21.42 10.46 -4.11
CA GLU A 109 -22.30 10.44 -5.27
C GLU A 109 -22.07 9.19 -6.13
N ALA A 110 -20.81 8.83 -6.39
CA ALA A 110 -20.47 7.60 -7.10
C ALA A 110 -20.97 6.35 -6.36
N PHE A 111 -20.85 6.33 -5.03
CA PHE A 111 -21.39 5.23 -4.22
C PHE A 111 -22.92 5.17 -4.26
N LYS A 112 -23.61 6.31 -4.16
CA LYS A 112 -25.07 6.38 -4.26
C LYS A 112 -25.58 5.98 -5.64
N ALA A 113 -24.86 6.33 -6.71
CA ALA A 113 -25.22 5.93 -8.07
C ALA A 113 -25.19 4.40 -8.23
N ARG A 114 -24.19 3.72 -7.66
CA ARG A 114 -24.11 2.25 -7.67
C ARG A 114 -25.23 1.55 -6.89
N GLN A 115 -25.80 2.22 -5.88
CA GLN A 115 -26.93 1.65 -5.12
C GLN A 115 -28.29 1.88 -5.79
N LYS A 116 -28.37 2.73 -6.82
CA LYS A 116 -29.64 3.19 -7.41
C LYS A 116 -29.94 2.58 -8.78
N GLU A 117 -29.13 1.64 -9.25
CA GLU A 117 -29.50 0.74 -10.34
C GLU A 117 -30.09 -0.53 -9.68
N PRO A 118 -31.38 -0.59 -9.33
CA PRO A 118 -32.04 -1.88 -9.36
C PRO A 118 -31.96 -2.30 -10.82
N GLU A 119 -31.15 -3.32 -11.13
CA GLU A 119 -31.39 -4.07 -12.36
C GLU A 119 -32.88 -4.34 -12.40
N GLU A 120 -33.58 -3.74 -13.36
CA GLU A 120 -34.93 -4.16 -13.70
C GLU A 120 -34.79 -5.61 -14.12
N TYR A 121 -35.00 -6.50 -13.14
CA TYR A 121 -35.14 -7.93 -13.34
C TYR A 121 -36.47 -8.13 -14.07
N THR A 122 -36.47 -7.83 -15.36
CA THR A 122 -37.57 -8.15 -16.26
C THR A 122 -37.47 -9.62 -16.60
N GLY A 123 -38.22 -10.44 -15.86
CA GLY A 123 -38.67 -11.74 -16.35
C GLY A 123 -38.06 -12.94 -15.64
N GLY A 124 -38.84 -13.50 -14.72
CA GLY A 124 -38.60 -14.82 -14.16
C GLY A 124 -39.54 -15.05 -12.99
N SER A 125 -40.80 -15.36 -13.32
CA SER A 125 -41.77 -15.91 -12.38
C SER A 125 -41.18 -17.11 -11.65
N ASP A 126 -40.80 -16.94 -10.38
CA ASP A 126 -41.19 -17.84 -9.30
C ASP A 126 -40.67 -17.32 -7.94
N SER A 127 -41.59 -16.67 -7.23
CA SER A 127 -41.84 -16.84 -5.80
C SER A 127 -40.71 -17.41 -4.94
N THR A 128 -39.68 -16.63 -4.59
CA THR A 128 -38.93 -16.89 -3.35
C THR A 128 -38.57 -15.56 -2.67
N LEU A 129 -39.40 -15.21 -1.69
CA LEU A 129 -39.13 -14.18 -0.68
C LEU A 129 -37.83 -14.52 0.06
N VAL A 130 -36.71 -13.89 -0.31
CA VAL A 130 -35.51 -13.87 0.52
C VAL A 130 -35.57 -12.61 1.39
N ILE A 131 -36.22 -12.75 2.54
CA ILE A 131 -36.11 -11.82 3.67
C ILE A 131 -34.66 -11.92 4.17
N ILE A 132 -33.78 -11.03 3.71
CA ILE A 132 -32.49 -10.83 4.37
C ILE A 132 -32.75 -10.02 5.64
N LEU A 133 -33.06 -10.75 6.70
CA LEU A 133 -32.91 -10.30 8.08
C LEU A 133 -31.46 -9.86 8.30
N LEU A 134 -31.23 -8.54 8.26
CA LEU A 134 -30.04 -7.93 8.88
C LEU A 134 -30.17 -8.08 10.40
N HIS A 135 -29.87 -9.28 10.90
CA HIS A 135 -29.54 -9.52 12.29
C HIS A 135 -28.13 -8.95 12.55
N PHE A 136 -28.05 -7.63 12.76
CA PHE A 136 -26.88 -7.02 13.39
C PHE A 136 -26.93 -7.36 14.89
N ARG A 137 -26.53 -8.60 15.20
CA ARG A 137 -26.41 -9.10 16.57
C ARG A 137 -25.18 -8.44 17.18
N SER A 138 -25.41 -7.28 17.79
CA SER A 138 -24.49 -6.64 18.72
C SER A 138 -24.24 -7.59 19.90
N GLN A 139 -23.16 -8.35 19.83
CA GLN A 139 -22.58 -9.06 20.97
C GLN A 139 -21.26 -8.40 21.35
N SER A 140 -21.40 -7.31 22.10
CA SER A 140 -20.35 -6.73 22.93
C SER A 140 -20.01 -7.68 24.09
N ARG A 141 -18.87 -8.38 24.00
CA ARG A 141 -18.08 -8.82 25.17
C ARG A 141 -16.60 -8.89 24.79
N LEU A 142 -16.00 -7.74 24.49
CA LEU A 142 -14.55 -7.57 24.52
C LEU A 142 -14.21 -6.31 25.32
N PRO A 143 -13.10 -6.33 26.08
CA PRO A 143 -12.78 -5.33 27.10
C PRO A 143 -12.69 -3.92 26.49
N HIS A 144 -13.12 -2.93 27.26
CA HIS A 144 -13.17 -1.52 26.88
C HIS A 144 -11.82 -1.01 26.37
N THR A 145 -11.60 -1.04 25.06
CA THR A 145 -10.46 -0.37 24.44
C THR A 145 -10.78 1.12 24.37
N ALA A 146 -10.45 1.86 25.43
CA ALA A 146 -10.53 3.31 25.43
C ALA A 146 -9.40 3.88 24.55
N VAL A 147 -9.73 4.36 23.35
CA VAL A 147 -8.79 5.08 22.50
C VAL A 147 -8.87 6.56 22.87
N MET A 148 -7.91 7.05 23.65
CA MET A 148 -7.80 8.46 23.99
C MET A 148 -7.12 9.21 22.85
N LEU A 149 -7.91 9.95 22.06
CA LEU A 149 -7.39 10.81 20.99
C LEU A 149 -6.94 12.15 21.60
N THR A 150 -5.63 12.37 21.71
CA THR A 150 -5.07 13.69 22.04
C THR A 150 -4.71 14.41 20.74
N ALA A 151 -5.35 15.56 20.49
CA ALA A 151 -5.08 16.39 19.32
C ALA A 151 -3.94 17.36 19.63
N TRP A 152 -2.85 17.29 18.87
CA TRP A 152 -1.77 18.28 18.87
C TRP A 152 -1.74 18.99 17.50
N SER A 153 -1.30 20.25 17.46
CA SER A 153 -1.34 21.13 16.28
C SER A 153 -0.53 20.63 15.08
N ASP A 154 0.39 19.68 15.27
CA ASP A 154 1.41 19.33 14.28
C ASP A 154 1.21 17.95 13.62
N GLY A 155 0.04 17.33 13.78
CA GLY A 155 -0.37 16.14 13.04
C GLY A 155 -0.50 14.85 13.87
N PHE A 156 -1.35 13.94 13.37
CA PHE A 156 -1.74 12.71 14.06
C PHE A 156 -0.67 11.62 13.95
N LYS A 157 -0.10 11.19 15.08
CA LYS A 157 0.61 9.91 15.20
C LYS A 157 -0.23 8.96 16.04
N CYS A 158 -0.89 8.00 15.40
CA CYS A 158 -1.54 6.90 16.09
C CYS A 158 -0.46 5.93 16.60
N ARG A 159 -0.17 5.93 17.90
CA ARG A 159 0.55 4.84 18.55
C ARG A 159 -0.46 3.98 19.31
N PRO A 160 -0.57 2.67 19.02
CA PRO A 160 -1.38 1.78 19.84
C PRO A 160 -0.76 1.70 21.24
N TYR A 161 -1.47 2.20 22.25
CA TYR A 161 -1.15 1.89 23.64
C TYR A 161 -1.76 0.53 23.97
N LEU A 162 -0.92 -0.49 24.06
CA LEU A 162 -1.26 -1.72 24.76
C LEU A 162 -1.13 -1.43 26.25
N SER A 163 -2.24 -1.33 26.99
CA SER A 163 -2.16 -1.25 28.44
C SER A 163 -1.71 -2.61 28.99
N SER A 164 -0.42 -2.75 29.29
CA SER A 164 0.13 -3.90 30.02
C SER A 164 -0.27 -3.80 31.50
N ALA A 165 -1.57 -3.90 31.79
CA ALA A 165 -2.11 -3.95 33.14
C ALA A 165 -2.46 -5.38 33.54
N THR A 166 -1.58 -6.37 33.31
CA THR A 166 -1.69 -7.69 33.96
C THR A 166 -0.37 -8.49 33.98
N THR A 167 0.72 -7.91 34.48
CA THR A 167 1.92 -8.73 34.79
C THR A 167 2.65 -8.18 36.02
N ALA A 168 1.99 -8.23 37.17
CA ALA A 168 2.61 -7.94 38.45
C ALA A 168 2.02 -8.84 39.56
N GLN A 169 2.16 -10.16 39.43
CA GLN A 169 2.17 -11.10 40.57
C GLN A 169 2.89 -12.38 40.15
N LEU A 170 4.19 -12.47 40.43
CA LEU A 170 4.94 -13.70 40.75
C LEU A 170 6.45 -13.40 40.78
N ARG A 171 6.86 -12.60 41.76
CA ARG A 171 8.18 -12.76 42.41
C ARG A 171 7.99 -12.45 43.88
N ARG A 172 7.92 -13.51 44.68
CA ARG A 172 8.28 -13.47 46.11
C ARG A 172 9.66 -14.12 46.25
N PRO A 173 10.45 -13.67 47.24
CA PRO A 173 11.83 -14.07 47.46
C PRO A 173 11.98 -15.56 47.78
#